data_AF-A0A5A7QSN2-F1
#
_entry.id   AF-A0A5A7QSN2-F1
#
_cell.length_a   1.000
_cell.length_b   1.000
_cell.length_c   1.000
_cell.angle_alpha   90.00
_cell.angle_beta   90.00
_cell.angle_gamma   90.00
#
_symmetry.space_group_name_H-M   'P 1'
#
loop_
_entity.id
_entity.type
_entity.pdbx_description
1 polymer ?
#
loop_
_entity_poly.entity_id
_entity_poly.type
_entity_poly.pdbx_seq_one_letter_code
_entity_poly.pdbx_strand_id
1 'polypeptide(L)'
;MFKTSIIGVDRAMQWARLARREWGDIFDILKRPRLVKASCNRKVFMVGGLRSSYGLQSECSTILILRLDLENLEWEEAGRMPLEMYRCFVESSKFKVFGGGGRVCFSAKRVGRLALWEEKGNGKADWMWVDGGPGSGDGLCRGFTFEARLDAVP
;
A
#
# COMPACT_ATOMS: atom_id res chain seq x y z
N MET A 1 -23.25 -8.46 -32.87
CA MET A 1 -22.03 -9.21 -32.50
C MET A 1 -20.86 -8.29 -32.75
N PHE A 2 -20.31 -7.67 -31.70
CA PHE A 2 -19.18 -6.75 -31.85
C PHE A 2 -17.88 -7.56 -31.87
N LYS A 3 -17.06 -7.36 -32.89
CA LYS A 3 -15.78 -8.05 -33.08
C LYS A 3 -14.69 -6.98 -32.97
N THR A 4 -13.99 -6.97 -31.85
CA THR A 4 -12.84 -6.08 -31.65
C THR A 4 -11.58 -6.84 -32.04
N SER A 5 -10.89 -6.38 -33.08
CA SER A 5 -9.53 -6.82 -33.42
C SER A 5 -8.53 -5.85 -32.81
N ILE A 6 -7.62 -6.35 -31.98
CA ILE A 6 -6.49 -5.58 -31.49
C ILE A 6 -5.51 -5.42 -32.65
N ILE A 7 -5.48 -4.25 -33.27
CA ILE A 7 -4.52 -3.90 -34.32
C ILE A 7 -3.28 -3.34 -33.59
N GLY A 8 -2.15 -4.03 -33.69
CA GLY A 8 -0.86 -3.58 -33.15
C GLY A 8 -0.34 -4.40 -31.96
N VAL A 9 -0.09 -5.70 -32.19
CA VAL A 9 0.60 -6.59 -31.22
C VAL A 9 2.13 -6.36 -31.21
N ASP A 10 2.65 -5.43 -32.04
CA ASP A 10 4.09 -5.13 -32.15
C ASP A 10 4.67 -4.29 -30.99
N ARG A 11 3.87 -3.94 -29.99
CA ARG A 11 4.34 -3.39 -28.73
C ARG A 11 3.93 -4.29 -27.57
N ALA A 12 4.24 -5.58 -27.67
CA ALA A 12 4.31 -6.40 -26.47
C ALA A 12 5.25 -5.68 -25.49
N MET A 13 4.70 -5.05 -24.46
CA MET A 13 5.49 -4.39 -23.43
C MET A 13 6.44 -5.44 -22.85
N GLN A 14 7.72 -5.35 -23.22
CA GLN A 14 8.74 -6.22 -22.65
C GLN A 14 8.90 -5.82 -21.19
N TRP A 15 8.30 -6.62 -20.31
CA TRP A 15 8.48 -6.49 -18.88
C TRP A 15 9.94 -6.80 -18.56
N ALA A 16 10.71 -5.78 -18.19
CA ALA A 16 12.04 -5.94 -17.65
C ALA A 16 11.96 -6.06 -16.12
N ARG A 17 12.67 -7.04 -15.55
CA ARG A 17 12.77 -7.16 -14.08
C ARG A 17 13.63 -6.02 -13.54
N LEU A 18 13.04 -5.14 -12.73
CA LEU A 18 13.79 -4.19 -11.93
C LEU A 18 14.35 -4.91 -10.69
N ALA A 19 15.68 -4.88 -10.54
CA ALA A 19 16.36 -5.45 -9.37
C ALA A 19 17.54 -4.55 -8.99
N ARG A 20 17.62 -4.24 -7.70
CA ARG A 20 18.71 -3.49 -7.07
C ARG A 20 19.14 -4.27 -5.83
N ARG A 21 20.44 -4.39 -5.58
CA ARG A 21 20.99 -5.23 -4.50
C ARG A 21 20.52 -4.74 -3.13
N GLU A 22 20.53 -3.43 -2.97
CA GLU A 22 20.10 -2.66 -1.80
C GLU A 22 18.63 -2.83 -1.44
N TRP A 23 17.78 -3.30 -2.37
CA TRP A 23 16.36 -3.50 -2.08
C TRP A 23 16.09 -4.70 -1.18
N GLY A 24 17.00 -5.68 -1.13
CA GLY A 24 16.83 -6.86 -0.27
C GLY A 24 16.66 -6.47 1.19
N ASP A 25 17.58 -5.64 1.69
CA ASP A 25 17.56 -5.17 3.08
C ASP A 25 16.29 -4.35 3.39
N ILE A 26 15.83 -3.56 2.41
CA ILE A 26 14.60 -2.73 2.53
C ILE A 26 13.34 -3.60 2.57
N PHE A 27 13.31 -4.71 1.84
CA PHE A 27 12.16 -5.61 1.85
C PHE A 27 12.14 -6.48 3.11
N ASP A 28 13.31 -6.80 3.66
CA ASP A 28 13.44 -7.64 4.84
C ASP A 28 13.02 -6.96 6.15
N ILE A 29 13.07 -5.63 6.23
CA ILE A 29 12.56 -4.90 7.40
C ILE A 29 11.03 -5.02 7.56
N LEU A 30 10.29 -5.38 6.50
CA LEU A 30 8.84 -5.49 6.52
C LEU A 30 8.37 -6.95 6.69
N LYS A 31 7.31 -7.11 7.48
CA LYS A 31 6.53 -8.34 7.59
C LYS A 31 5.28 -8.21 6.73
N ARG A 32 5.10 -9.17 5.82
CA ARG A 32 3.96 -9.27 4.88
C ARG A 32 3.71 -7.97 4.08
N PRO A 33 4.72 -7.45 3.37
CA PRO A 33 4.58 -6.22 2.60
C PRO A 33 3.48 -6.33 1.53
N ARG A 34 2.77 -5.23 1.30
CA ARG A 34 1.74 -5.05 0.28
C ARG A 34 2.03 -3.80 -0.53
N LEU A 35 1.83 -3.86 -1.84
CA LEU A 35 1.94 -2.69 -2.71
C LEU A 35 0.60 -1.97 -2.80
N VAL A 36 0.64 -0.65 -2.72
CA VAL A 36 -0.52 0.24 -2.88
C VAL A 36 -0.18 1.30 -3.93
N LYS A 37 -1.07 1.48 -4.91
CA LYS A 37 -0.89 2.45 -5.99
C LYS A 37 -0.96 3.89 -5.43
N ALA A 38 0.00 4.73 -5.78
CA ALA A 38 -0.09 6.17 -5.49
C ALA A 38 -1.05 6.88 -6.47
N SER A 39 -1.38 8.14 -6.21
CA SER A 39 -2.23 8.95 -7.12
C SER A 39 -1.56 9.24 -8.46
N CYS A 40 -0.24 9.19 -8.51
CA CYS A 40 0.53 9.46 -9.72
C CYS A 40 1.30 8.22 -10.16
N ASN A 41 1.48 8.09 -11.48
CA ASN A 41 2.20 6.95 -12.08
C ASN A 41 3.73 7.01 -11.88
N ARG A 42 4.23 7.93 -11.04
CA ARG A 42 5.66 8.06 -10.73
C ARG A 42 6.04 7.46 -9.39
N LYS A 43 5.07 6.94 -8.62
CA LYS A 43 5.32 6.46 -7.27
C LYS A 43 4.50 5.22 -6.96
N VAL A 44 5.01 4.37 -6.06
CA VAL A 44 4.25 3.26 -5.46
C VAL A 44 4.57 3.17 -3.98
N PHE A 45 3.59 2.76 -3.18
CA PHE A 45 3.80 2.55 -1.75
C PHE A 45 3.98 1.06 -1.45
N MET A 46 4.89 0.73 -0.55
CA MET A 46 5.00 -0.57 0.08
C MET A 46 4.65 -0.45 1.56
N VAL A 47 3.72 -1.28 2.03
CA VAL A 47 3.16 -1.19 3.36
C VAL A 47 3.30 -2.52 4.08
N GLY A 48 3.81 -2.52 5.30
CA GLY A 48 3.98 -3.74 6.09
C GLY A 48 4.16 -3.48 7.57
N GLY A 49 4.19 -4.54 8.36
CA GLY A 49 4.59 -4.43 9.76
C GLY A 49 6.11 -4.30 9.85
N LEU A 50 6.61 -3.24 10.48
CA LEU A 50 8.04 -3.08 10.71
C LEU A 50 8.51 -4.11 11.74
N ARG A 51 9.43 -4.99 11.36
CA ARG A 51 10.00 -5.97 12.27
C ARG A 51 10.82 -5.27 13.35
N SER A 52 10.74 -5.74 14.59
CA SER A 52 11.60 -5.27 15.68
C SER A 52 13.03 -5.84 15.59
N SER A 53 13.21 -6.93 14.85
CA SER A 53 14.48 -7.63 14.65
C SER A 53 14.46 -8.46 13.36
N TYR A 54 15.63 -8.95 12.94
CA TYR A 54 15.75 -9.81 11.74
C TYR A 54 15.35 -11.28 11.98
N GLY A 55 14.85 -11.62 13.18
CA GLY A 55 14.44 -12.98 13.51
C GLY A 55 13.20 -13.45 12.74
N LEU A 56 13.13 -14.75 12.44
CA LEU A 56 12.04 -15.37 11.67
C LEU A 56 10.65 -15.15 12.31
N GLN A 57 10.58 -15.07 13.63
CA GLN A 57 9.36 -14.84 14.42
C GLN A 57 9.30 -13.45 15.04
N SER A 58 10.06 -12.48 14.48
CA SER A 58 10.07 -11.11 15.01
C SER A 58 8.66 -10.52 15.06
N GLU A 59 8.34 -9.92 16.20
CA GLU A 59 7.16 -9.10 16.38
C GLU A 59 7.30 -7.80 15.59
N CYS A 60 6.16 -7.19 15.27
CA CYS A 60 6.17 -5.90 14.60
C CYS A 60 6.09 -4.78 15.63
N SER A 61 6.98 -3.78 15.51
CA SER A 61 7.00 -2.61 16.40
C SER A 61 5.92 -1.59 16.04
N THR A 62 5.61 -1.48 14.74
CA THR A 62 4.54 -0.64 14.19
C THR A 62 4.27 -1.03 12.74
N ILE A 63 3.41 -0.29 12.04
CA ILE A 63 3.23 -0.36 10.59
C ILE A 63 4.04 0.75 9.93
N LEU A 64 4.75 0.39 8.85
CA LEU A 64 5.58 1.29 8.07
C LEU A 64 5.08 1.33 6.61
N ILE A 65 5.12 2.53 6.05
CA ILE A 65 4.82 2.85 4.65
C ILE A 65 6.11 3.38 4.04
N LEU A 66 6.63 2.65 3.05
CA LEU A 66 7.73 3.07 2.20
C LEU A 66 7.19 3.60 0.88
N ARG A 67 7.84 4.59 0.30
CA ARG A 67 7.54 5.16 -1.02
C ARG A 67 8.70 4.87 -1.95
N LEU A 68 8.41 4.30 -3.12
CA LEU A 68 9.36 4.19 -4.22
C LEU A 68 9.11 5.34 -5.19
N ASP A 69 10.14 6.13 -5.44
CA ASP A 69 10.21 7.01 -6.60
C ASP A 69 10.59 6.16 -7.82
N LEU A 70 9.73 6.13 -8.84
CA LEU A 70 9.96 5.35 -10.07
C LEU A 70 10.91 6.04 -11.05
N GLU A 71 11.19 7.33 -10.87
CA GLU A 71 12.16 8.08 -11.67
C GLU A 71 13.60 7.76 -11.22
N ASN A 72 13.83 7.80 -9.91
CA ASN A 72 15.15 7.56 -9.31
C ASN A 72 15.36 6.12 -8.81
N LEU A 73 14.28 5.32 -8.75
CA LEU A 73 14.26 3.96 -8.21
C LEU A 73 14.70 3.88 -6.74
N GLU A 74 14.47 4.95 -5.98
CA GLU A 74 14.86 5.08 -4.57
C GLU A 74 13.67 4.90 -3.63
N TRP A 75 13.92 4.21 -2.52
CA TRP A 75 12.94 3.99 -1.46
C TRP A 75 13.19 4.95 -0.31
N GLU A 76 12.11 5.48 0.26
CA GLU A 76 12.15 6.30 1.46
C GLU A 76 10.99 5.97 2.41
N GLU A 77 11.13 6.33 3.69
CA GLU A 77 10.04 6.26 4.66
C GLU A 77 9.03 7.38 4.38
N ALA A 78 7.79 7.00 4.08
CA ALA A 78 6.70 7.95 3.82
C ALA A 78 5.76 8.10 5.02
N GLY A 79 5.65 7.07 5.87
CA GLY A 79 4.79 7.13 7.02
C GLY A 79 5.00 5.98 7.98
N ARG A 80 4.90 6.30 9.27
CA ARG A 80 4.96 5.33 10.37
C ARG A 80 3.73 5.48 11.23
N MET A 81 3.00 4.40 11.44
CA MET A 81 1.77 4.43 12.23
C MET A 81 2.10 4.85 13.67
N PRO A 82 1.38 5.82 14.25
CA PRO A 82 1.55 6.20 15.64
C PRO A 82 1.35 5.00 16.57
N LEU A 83 2.16 4.90 17.62
CA LEU A 83 2.16 3.73 18.51
C LEU A 83 0.80 3.51 19.18
N GLU A 84 0.13 4.59 19.58
CA GLU A 84 -1.21 4.56 20.17
C GLU A 84 -2.25 3.94 19.22
N MET A 85 -2.13 4.23 17.93
CA MET A 85 -2.96 3.65 16.88
C MET A 85 -2.60 2.18 16.65
N TYR A 86 -1.31 1.87 16.56
CA TYR A 86 -0.82 0.52 16.34
C TYR A 86 -1.19 -0.45 17.46
N ARG A 87 -1.23 0.00 18.73
CA ARG A 87 -1.69 -0.82 19.87
C ARG A 87 -3.05 -1.46 19.65
N CYS A 88 -3.97 -0.78 18.95
CA CYS A 88 -5.28 -1.35 18.59
C CYS A 88 -5.16 -2.55 17.62
N PHE A 89 -4.11 -2.61 16.81
CA PHE A 89 -3.87 -3.66 15.83
C PHE A 89 -3.06 -4.84 16.37
N VAL A 90 -2.30 -4.67 17.46
CA VAL A 90 -1.46 -5.72 18.07
C VAL A 90 -2.27 -6.96 18.42
N GLU A 91 -3.49 -6.79 18.94
CA GLU A 91 -4.37 -7.90 19.32
C GLU A 91 -5.02 -8.62 18.11
N SER A 92 -4.80 -8.12 16.90
CA SER A 92 -5.31 -8.71 15.66
C SER A 92 -4.22 -9.50 14.93
N SER A 93 -4.44 -10.80 14.72
CA SER A 93 -3.49 -11.68 14.03
C SER A 93 -3.26 -11.32 12.55
N LYS A 94 -4.20 -10.58 11.95
CA LYS A 94 -4.19 -10.10 10.57
C LYS A 94 -4.94 -8.76 10.47
N PHE A 95 -4.42 -7.85 9.67
CA PHE A 95 -5.10 -6.64 9.22
C PHE A 95 -5.14 -6.59 7.69
N LYS A 96 -6.13 -5.89 7.14
CA LYS A 96 -6.24 -5.62 5.71
C LYS A 96 -5.70 -4.22 5.44
N VAL A 97 -4.96 -4.09 4.34
CA VAL A 97 -4.46 -2.82 3.79
C VAL A 97 -5.10 -2.64 2.43
N PHE A 98 -5.65 -1.45 2.17
CA PHE A 98 -6.25 -1.08 0.89
C PHE A 98 -6.17 0.43 0.71
N GLY A 99 -6.48 0.94 -0.48
CA GLY A 99 -6.39 2.36 -0.76
C GLY A 99 -6.01 2.63 -2.21
N GLY A 100 -5.51 3.83 -2.43
CA GLY A 100 -5.24 4.40 -3.74
C GLY A 100 -5.35 5.92 -3.69
N GLY A 101 -4.82 6.61 -4.70
CA GLY A 101 -4.95 8.07 -4.75
C GLY A 101 -4.27 8.79 -3.59
N GLY A 102 -3.18 8.23 -3.04
CA GLY A 102 -2.43 8.85 -1.93
C GLY A 102 -2.95 8.46 -0.55
N ARG A 103 -3.98 7.61 -0.48
CA ARG A 103 -4.58 7.12 0.76
C ARG A 103 -4.25 5.65 0.98
N VAL A 104 -3.94 5.30 2.23
CA VAL A 104 -3.75 3.92 2.69
C VAL A 104 -4.60 3.70 3.94
N CYS A 105 -5.56 2.79 3.83
CA CYS A 105 -6.47 2.42 4.90
C CYS A 105 -6.10 1.07 5.53
N PHE A 106 -6.30 0.98 6.83
CA PHE A 106 -6.03 -0.20 7.64
C PHE A 106 -7.28 -0.62 8.41
N SER A 107 -7.61 -1.90 8.34
CA SER A 107 -8.75 -2.48 9.05
C SER A 107 -8.38 -3.80 9.69
N ALA A 108 -8.93 -4.10 10.86
CA ALA A 108 -8.78 -5.40 11.50
C ALA A 108 -10.01 -5.76 12.32
N LYS A 109 -10.27 -7.06 12.45
CA LYS A 109 -11.51 -7.59 13.05
C LYS A 109 -11.81 -7.03 14.44
N ARG A 110 -10.79 -6.82 15.27
CA ARG A 110 -10.94 -6.36 16.66
C ARG A 110 -10.75 -4.85 16.87
N VAL A 111 -10.37 -4.10 15.83
CA VAL A 111 -10.15 -2.65 15.95
C VAL A 111 -11.47 -1.88 15.94
N GLY A 112 -12.49 -2.38 15.24
CA GLY A 112 -13.82 -1.76 15.17
C GLY A 112 -13.91 -0.46 14.35
N ARG A 113 -12.77 0.15 14.02
CA ARG A 113 -12.63 1.39 13.22
C ARG A 113 -11.55 1.26 12.15
N LEU A 114 -11.47 2.23 11.23
CA LEU A 114 -10.42 2.28 10.21
C LEU A 114 -9.36 3.32 10.54
N ALA A 115 -8.10 2.94 10.42
CA ALA A 115 -7.00 3.90 10.37
C ALA A 115 -6.73 4.31 8.92
N LEU A 116 -6.48 5.58 8.69
CA LEU A 116 -6.14 6.17 7.39
C LEU A 116 -4.81 6.88 7.51
N TRP A 117 -3.94 6.63 6.53
CA TRP A 117 -2.82 7.46 6.18
C TRP A 117 -3.12 8.17 4.86
N GLU A 118 -2.92 9.49 4.79
CA GLU A 118 -3.15 10.28 3.59
C GLU A 118 -1.95 11.17 3.29
N GLU A 119 -1.35 10.98 2.10
CA GLU A 119 -0.36 11.88 1.53
C GLU A 119 -1.05 13.14 0.99
N LYS A 120 -0.66 14.30 1.51
CA LYS A 120 -1.10 15.61 1.04
C LYS A 120 -0.27 16.04 -0.16
N GLY A 121 -0.84 16.92 -1.00
CA GLY A 121 -0.15 17.43 -2.20
C GLY A 121 1.16 18.20 -1.93
N ASN A 122 1.44 18.57 -0.68
CA ASN A 122 2.69 19.20 -0.26
C ASN A 122 3.78 18.20 0.20
N GLY A 123 3.56 16.90 0.01
CA GLY A 123 4.48 15.84 0.40
C GLY A 123 4.46 15.48 1.89
N LYS A 124 3.66 16.17 2.72
CA LYS A 124 3.38 15.74 4.10
C LYS A 124 2.32 14.65 4.10
N ALA A 125 2.23 13.90 5.18
CA ALA A 125 1.17 12.92 5.35
C ALA A 125 0.65 12.89 6.79
N ASP A 126 -0.63 12.59 6.93
CA ASP A 126 -1.30 12.53 8.22
C ASP A 126 -1.81 11.12 8.51
N TRP A 127 -1.88 10.78 9.80
CA TRP A 127 -2.60 9.62 10.30
C TRP A 127 -3.86 10.05 11.02
N MET A 128 -4.98 9.40 10.72
CA MET A 128 -6.25 9.67 11.38
C MET A 128 -7.11 8.41 11.50
N TRP A 129 -8.02 8.43 12.46
CA TRP A 129 -9.13 7.48 12.50
C TRP A 129 -10.25 7.98 11.60
N VAL A 130 -10.85 7.08 10.84
CA VAL A 130 -12.08 7.37 10.09
C VAL A 130 -13.26 7.01 10.96
N ASP A 131 -14.01 8.03 11.38
CA ASP A 131 -15.22 7.88 12.17
C ASP A 131 -16.42 7.50 11.28
N GLY A 132 -17.39 6.77 11.84
CA GLY A 132 -18.63 6.40 11.16
C GLY A 132 -18.51 5.32 10.06
N GLY A 133 -17.31 4.80 9.79
CA GLY A 133 -17.09 3.72 8.82
C GLY A 133 -16.99 2.33 9.49
N PRO A 134 -17.58 1.26 8.91
CA PRO A 134 -17.45 -0.09 9.47
C PRO A 134 -16.00 -0.59 9.46
N GLY A 135 -15.40 -0.74 10.64
CA GLY A 135 -14.03 -1.27 10.79
C GLY A 135 -13.87 -2.75 10.41
N SER A 136 -14.97 -3.50 10.24
CA SER A 136 -15.01 -4.88 9.76
C SER A 136 -16.33 -5.14 8.98
N GLY A 137 -16.40 -6.15 8.08
CA GLY A 137 -17.57 -6.41 7.20
C GLY A 137 -17.53 -5.71 5.84
N ASP A 138 -18.44 -6.03 4.90
CA ASP A 138 -18.37 -5.62 3.48
C ASP A 138 -18.82 -4.17 3.19
N GLY A 139 -19.14 -3.37 4.22
CA GLY A 139 -19.79 -2.07 4.08
C GLY A 139 -18.92 -0.88 3.64
N LEU A 140 -17.60 -1.04 3.58
CA LEU A 140 -16.71 -0.09 2.90
C LEU A 140 -16.11 -0.84 1.73
N CYS A 141 -16.13 -0.23 0.54
CA CYS A 141 -15.52 -0.79 -0.67
C CYS A 141 -14.02 -1.06 -0.43
N ARG A 142 -13.73 -2.23 0.12
CA ARG A 142 -12.37 -2.75 0.30
C ARG A 142 -11.94 -3.26 -1.07
N GLY A 143 -11.34 -2.39 -1.85
CA GLY A 143 -11.06 -2.71 -3.24
C GLY A 143 -9.96 -1.87 -3.83
N PHE A 144 -9.66 -2.19 -5.08
CA PHE A 144 -8.77 -1.45 -5.95
C PHE A 144 -9.46 -0.15 -6.40
N THR A 145 -8.66 0.90 -6.57
CA THR A 145 -9.12 2.08 -7.31
C THR A 145 -9.18 1.69 -8.78
N PHE A 146 -10.39 1.56 -9.32
CA PHE A 146 -10.58 1.37 -10.76
C PHE A 146 -10.50 2.74 -11.44
N GLU A 147 -9.35 3.05 -12.02
CA GLU A 147 -9.24 4.15 -12.98
C GLU A 147 -9.84 3.68 -14.30
N ALA A 148 -11.15 3.88 -14.46
CA ALA A 148 -11.82 3.73 -15.74
C ALA A 148 -11.23 4.76 -16.71
N ARG A 149 -10.28 4.35 -17.55
CA ARG A 149 -9.78 5.19 -18.64
C ARG A 149 -10.12 4.55 -19.97
N LEU A 150 -10.59 5.34 -20.92
CA LEU A 150 -10.89 4.88 -22.29
C LEU A 150 -9.62 4.43 -23.05
N ASP A 151 -8.44 4.75 -22.53
CA ASP A 151 -7.12 4.37 -23.04
C ASP A 151 -6.43 3.27 -22.21
N ALA A 152 -7.06 2.76 -21.14
CA ALA A 152 -6.52 1.68 -20.35
C ALA A 152 -6.73 0.35 -21.08
N VAL A 153 -5.70 -0.10 -21.80
CA VAL A 153 -5.68 -1.41 -22.45
C VAL A 153 -5.35 -2.49 -21.40
N PRO A 154 -6.05 -3.66 -21.40
CA PRO A 154 -5.80 -4.76 -20.47
C PRO A 154 -4.35 -5.28 -20.46
#